data_AF-A0A257ZGS7-F1
#
_entry.id   AF-A0A257ZGS7-F1
#
_cell.length_a   1.000
_cell.length_b   1.000
_cell.length_c   1.000
_cell.angle_alpha   90.00
_cell.angle_beta   90.00
_cell.angle_gamma   90.00
#
_symmetry.space_group_name_H-M   'P 1'
#
loop_
_entity.id
_entity.type
_entity.pdbx_description
1 polymer ?
#
loop_
_entity_poly.entity_id
_entity_poly.type
_entity_poly.pdbx_seq_one_letter_code
_entity_poly.pdbx_strand_id
1 'polypeptide(L)' 'MAGCCEHDACASTAGSTVDPIWRRALWIALVVNATMFAAEIAAGFAASSSALQADALDFFADAANYAISLTVAGMG' A
#
# COMPACT_ATOMS: atom_id res chain seq x y z
N MET A 1 -10.54 -25.45 36.47
CA MET A 1 -11.31 -25.11 35.26
C MET A 1 -10.32 -24.46 34.30
N ALA A 2 -10.04 -25.16 33.21
CA ALA A 2 -8.91 -24.88 32.32
C ALA A 2 -9.28 -23.87 31.22
N GLY A 3 -8.25 -23.17 30.72
CA GLY A 3 -8.24 -22.45 29.42
C GLY A 3 -8.26 -20.94 29.57
N CYS A 4 -7.15 -20.30 29.99
CA CYS A 4 -6.01 -19.87 29.15
C CYS A 4 -6.33 -18.62 28.30
N CYS A 5 -5.78 -17.51 28.78
CA CYS A 5 -5.72 -16.20 28.18
C CYS A 5 -5.31 -16.25 26.69
N GLU A 6 -6.26 -15.97 25.79
CA GLU A 6 -6.26 -14.76 24.95
C GLU A 6 -4.94 -13.95 24.95
N HIS A 7 -3.95 -14.30 24.11
CA HIS A 7 -3.36 -13.36 23.13
C HIS A 7 -2.26 -13.95 22.20
N ASP A 8 -1.66 -15.11 22.47
CA ASP A 8 -0.38 -15.44 21.80
C ASP A 8 -0.28 -16.80 21.07
N ALA A 9 -1.34 -17.61 21.04
CA ALA A 9 -1.24 -19.02 20.60
C ALA A 9 -2.03 -19.42 19.34
N CYS A 10 -2.35 -18.49 18.44
CA CYS A 10 -2.99 -18.81 17.15
C CYS A 10 -2.49 -17.98 15.96
N ALA A 11 -1.21 -17.58 15.96
CA ALA A 11 -0.53 -17.10 14.75
C ALA A 11 -0.36 -18.18 13.66
N SER A 12 -0.83 -19.41 13.89
CA SER A 12 -0.59 -20.56 13.00
C SER A 12 -1.86 -21.18 12.39
N THR A 13 -3.05 -20.59 12.56
CA THR A 13 -4.28 -21.05 11.89
C THR A 13 -5.18 -19.90 11.45
N ALA A 14 -4.62 -18.88 10.81
CA ALA A 14 -5.41 -18.03 9.92
C ALA A 14 -4.99 -18.39 8.50
N GLY A 15 -5.75 -19.25 7.83
CA GLY A 15 -5.75 -19.23 6.37
C GLY A 15 -6.08 -17.79 5.99
N SER A 16 -5.07 -17.05 5.56
CA SER A 16 -5.15 -15.62 5.29
C SER A 16 -5.95 -15.39 4.02
N THR A 17 -7.27 -15.60 4.09
CA THR A 17 -8.19 -15.01 3.13
C THR A 17 -8.11 -13.51 3.34
N VAL A 18 -7.15 -12.88 2.65
CA VAL A 18 -7.01 -11.43 2.61
C VAL A 18 -8.36 -10.84 2.26
N ASP A 19 -8.90 -10.03 3.18
CA ASP A 19 -10.22 -9.45 3.03
C ASP A 19 -10.35 -8.78 1.66
N PRO A 20 -11.35 -9.15 0.84
CA PRO A 20 -11.51 -8.59 -0.50
C PRO A 20 -11.73 -7.07 -0.45
N ILE A 21 -12.24 -6.54 0.66
CA ILE A 21 -12.36 -5.10 0.92
C ILE A 21 -10.98 -4.43 1.05
N TRP A 22 -10.06 -5.05 1.80
CA TRP A 22 -8.73 -4.51 2.07
C TRP A 22 -7.89 -4.50 0.79
N ARG A 23 -7.98 -5.57 0.00
CA ARG A 23 -7.30 -5.67 -1.30
C ARG A 23 -7.81 -4.65 -2.31
N ARG A 24 -9.11 -4.34 -2.30
CA ARG A 24 -9.70 -3.26 -3.11
C ARG A 24 -9.22 -1.88 -2.67
N ALA A 25 -9.18 -1.63 -1.35
CA ALA A 25 -8.68 -0.37 -0.82
C ALA A 25 -7.22 -0.12 -1.24
N LEU A 26 -6.35 -1.13 -1.14
CA LEU A 26 -4.97 -1.02 -1.62
C LEU A 26 -4.87 -0.77 -3.11
N TRP A 27 -5.69 -1.44 -3.93
CA TRP A 27 -5.70 -1.20 -5.37
C TRP A 27 -6.13 0.23 -5.70
N ILE A 28 -7.13 0.77 -5.00
CA ILE A 28 -7.57 2.16 -5.16
C ILE A 28 -6.44 3.11 -4.75
N ALA A 29 -5.85 2.91 -3.57
CA ALA A 29 -4.75 3.74 -3.08
C ALA A 29 -3.55 3.71 -4.05
N LEU A 30 -3.18 2.52 -4.55
CA LEU A 30 -2.13 2.34 -5.55
C LEU A 30 -2.39 3.15 -6.83
N VAL A 31 -3.60 3.02 -7.40
CA VAL A 31 -3.95 3.73 -8.64
C VAL A 31 -3.97 5.24 -8.44
N VAL A 32 -4.51 5.72 -7.32
CA VAL A 32 -4.56 7.16 -7.01
C VAL A 32 -3.15 7.72 -6.86
N ASN A 33 -2.30 7.08 -6.06
CA ASN A 33 -0.92 7.53 -5.82
C ASN A 33 -0.07 7.47 -7.10
N ALA A 34 -0.21 6.41 -7.90
CA ALA A 34 0.50 6.30 -9.18
C ALA A 34 0.05 7.36 -10.20
N THR A 35 -1.23 7.72 -10.21
CA THR A 35 -1.77 8.75 -11.11
C THR A 35 -1.27 10.14 -10.73
N MET A 36 -1.29 10.48 -9.43
CA MET A 36 -0.72 11.71 -8.89
C MET A 36 0.78 11.78 -9.18
N PHE A 37 1.55 10.75 -8.83
CA PHE A 37 2.97 10.66 -9.18
C PHE A 37 3.26 10.99 -10.66
N ALA A 38 2.53 10.39 -11.60
CA ALA A 38 2.74 10.64 -13.02
C ALA A 38 2.42 12.09 -13.43
N ALA A 39 1.35 12.68 -12.87
CA ALA A 39 0.96 14.05 -13.12
C ALA A 39 1.97 15.05 -12.53
N GLU A 40 2.36 14.89 -11.26
CA GLU A 40 3.33 15.75 -10.58
C GLU A 40 4.74 15.62 -11.15
N ILE A 41 5.16 14.44 -11.60
CA ILE A 41 6.46 14.30 -12.28
C ILE A 41 6.45 15.06 -13.60
N ALA A 42 5.38 14.93 -14.39
CA ALA A 42 5.27 15.62 -15.68
C ALA A 42 5.21 17.14 -15.49
N ALA A 43 4.42 17.60 -14.51
CA ALA A 43 4.35 19.00 -14.12
C ALA A 43 5.67 19.52 -13.52
N GLY A 44 6.35 18.71 -12.69
CA GLY A 44 7.62 19.04 -12.06
C GLY A 44 8.77 19.17 -13.06
N PHE A 45 8.78 18.33 -14.10
CA PHE A 45 9.70 18.48 -15.24
C PHE A 45 9.35 19.72 -16.07
N ALA A 46 8.08 19.97 -16.37
CA ALA A 46 7.65 21.15 -17.12
C ALA A 46 7.93 22.47 -16.38
N ALA A 47 7.81 22.47 -15.05
CA ALA A 47 8.02 23.62 -14.18
C ALA A 47 9.46 23.74 -13.65
N SER A 48 10.34 22.77 -13.95
CA SER A 48 11.71 22.68 -13.40
C SER A 48 11.79 22.87 -11.88
N SER A 49 10.78 22.38 -11.15
CA SER A 49 10.62 22.64 -9.72
C SER A 49 10.99 21.43 -8.88
N SER A 50 11.97 21.60 -8.00
CA SER A 50 12.39 20.57 -7.03
C SER A 50 11.31 20.27 -5.99
N ALA A 51 10.42 21.22 -5.70
CA ALA A 51 9.33 21.00 -4.75
C ALA A 51 8.27 20.03 -5.31
N LEU A 52 7.88 20.21 -6.58
CA LEU A 52 6.94 19.30 -7.26
C LEU A 52 7.53 17.90 -7.45
N GLN A 53 8.84 17.81 -7.70
CA GLN A 53 9.53 16.51 -7.80
C GLN A 53 9.58 15.78 -6.44
N ALA A 54 9.76 16.52 -5.33
CA ALA A 54 9.75 15.94 -4.00
C ALA A 54 8.35 15.40 -3.62
N ASP A 55 7.30 16.13 -3.97
CA ASP A 55 5.90 15.71 -3.79
C ASP A 55 5.59 14.44 -4.60
N ALA A 56 6.03 14.39 -5.87
CA ALA A 56 5.92 13.19 -6.70
C ALA A 56 6.66 11.98 -6.06
N LEU A 57 7.83 12.19 -5.48
CA LEU A 57 8.60 11.14 -4.80
C LEU A 57 7.87 10.54 -3.59
N ASP A 58 7.07 11.34 -2.87
CA ASP A 58 6.22 10.87 -1.76
C ASP A 58 5.13 9.93 -2.28
N PHE A 59 4.41 10.35 -3.33
CA PHE A 59 3.39 9.52 -3.99
C PHE A 59 3.98 8.22 -4.58
N PHE A 60 5.21 8.25 -5.07
CA PHE A 60 5.92 7.05 -5.52
C PHE A 60 6.21 6.10 -4.36
N ALA A 61 6.66 6.62 -3.20
CA ALA A 61 6.93 5.81 -2.02
C ALA A 61 5.66 5.11 -1.50
N ASP A 62 4.53 5.82 -1.49
CA ASP A 62 3.23 5.26 -1.13
C ASP A 62 2.77 4.20 -2.13
N ALA A 63 2.88 4.46 -3.43
CA ALA A 63 2.57 3.47 -4.47
C ALA A 63 3.42 2.19 -4.33
N ALA A 64 4.71 2.32 -4.04
CA ALA A 64 5.59 1.18 -3.80
C ALA A 64 5.16 0.37 -2.56
N ASN A 65 4.81 1.04 -1.46
CA ASN A 65 4.28 0.40 -0.26
C ASN A 65 2.99 -0.38 -0.54
N TYR A 66 2.07 0.18 -1.31
CA TYR A 66 0.82 -0.51 -1.66
C TYR A 66 1.05 -1.68 -2.61
N ALA A 67 1.99 -1.57 -3.56
CA ALA A 67 2.36 -2.66 -4.46
C ALA A 67 2.98 -3.85 -3.70
N ILE A 68 3.87 -3.57 -2.73
CA ILE A 68 4.46 -4.59 -1.85
C ILE A 68 3.37 -5.24 -0.99
N SER A 69 2.49 -4.44 -0.37
CA SER A 69 1.37 -4.95 0.44
C SER A 69 0.44 -5.85 -0.38
N LEU A 70 0.14 -5.45 -1.62
CA LEU A 70 -0.71 -6.20 -2.54
C LEU A 70 -0.04 -7.50 -3.02
N THR A 71 1.27 -7.49 -3.29
CA THR A 71 2.00 -8.70 -3.71
C THR A 71 2.13 -9.72 -2.60
N VAL A 72 2.45 -9.28 -1.37
CA VAL A 72 2.46 -10.16 -0.18
C VAL A 72 1.07 -10.73 0.07
N ALA A 73 0.03 -9.91 0.00
CA ALA A 73 -1.34 -10.34 0.21
C ALA A 73 -1.96 -11.13 -0.95
N GLY A 74 -1.37 -11.06 -2.14
CA GLY A 74 -1.77 -11.87 -3.29
C GLY A 74 -1.14 -13.26 -3.30
N MET A 75 -0.10 -13.49 -2.48
CA MET A 75 0.61 -14.77 -2.34
C MET A 75 0.07 -15.67 -1.22
N GLY A 76 -1.12 -15.37 -0.67
CA GLY A 76 -1.79 -16.13 0.40
C GLY A 76 -3.04 -16.87 -0.07
#